data_AF-H9FGC3-F1
#
_entry.id   AF-H9FGC3-F1
#
_cell.length_a   1.000
_cell.length_b   1.000
_cell.length_c   1.000
_cell.angle_alpha   90.00
_cell.angle_beta   90.00
_cell.angle_gamma   90.00
#
_symmetry.space_group_name_H-M   'P 1'
#
loop_
_entity.id
_entity.type
_entity.pdbx_description
1 polymer ?
#
loop_
_entity_poly.entity_id
_entity_poly.type
_entity_poly.pdbx_seq_one_letter_code
_entity_poly.pdbx_strand_id
1 'polypeptide(L)'
;NSRAISKAFYSSLLTTQQVVLDGLLHGLTVPQLPVHTPPGAPQVSQPLREQSEDLPGAISSALAAICTAPVGLPDCWDAKEQVCWHLANQLTEDSSQLRPSLISGLQHPILCLHLLKVLYSCCLVSERLCRLLGQEPLALESLFVLVQGKVKVVDWEESTEVTLYFLSLLVFRLQNLPCGMEKLGSDVATLFTHSHVVSLVSAAACLLGQLGQQGVTFDLQPMEWMAAATHALSAPAEVRLTPPGSCGFYDGLLILLLQLLTEQGKAGLIRDVASSEMWTVLWHRFSTVLRLPKEASAQEGELLLSNPPSPEPDWTLISPQGMAALLSLAMATFTQEPQLCLSCLSQHGSILMSILKHLLCPSFLNQLRHAPHGSEFLPVVVLSVCQLLCFPFALD
;
A
#
# COMPACT_ATOMS: atom_id res chain seq x y z
N ASN A 1 18.84 9.19 7.95
CA ASN A 1 19.87 8.84 6.95
C ASN A 1 20.80 7.76 7.49
N SER A 2 20.32 6.52 7.63
CA SER A 2 21.17 5.36 7.88
C SER A 2 21.83 4.95 6.56
N ARG A 3 23.14 4.64 6.58
CA ARG A 3 23.79 3.96 5.44
C ARG A 3 23.00 2.68 5.15
N ALA A 4 22.74 2.40 3.87
CA ALA A 4 22.07 1.17 3.45
C ALA A 4 22.77 -0.03 4.11
N ILE A 5 22.06 -0.71 5.01
CA ILE A 5 22.52 -1.95 5.63
C ILE A 5 22.66 -2.94 4.47
N SER A 6 23.86 -3.52 4.30
CA SER A 6 24.19 -4.28 3.10
C SER A 6 23.40 -5.58 3.01
N LYS A 7 23.12 -6.03 1.77
CA LYS A 7 22.55 -7.37 1.46
C LYS A 7 23.26 -8.50 2.24
N ALA A 8 24.56 -8.35 2.46
CA ALA A 8 25.38 -9.30 3.22
C ALA A 8 24.95 -9.44 4.68
N PHE A 9 24.52 -8.35 5.35
CA PHE A 9 24.02 -8.42 6.72
C PHE A 9 22.78 -9.32 6.82
N TYR A 10 21.75 -9.05 6.00
CA TYR A 10 20.52 -9.84 6.02
C TYR A 10 20.75 -11.30 5.60
N SER A 11 21.63 -11.52 4.62
CA SER A 11 22.03 -12.87 4.22
C SER A 11 22.72 -13.61 5.39
N SER A 12 23.56 -12.92 6.17
CA SER A 12 24.24 -13.51 7.33
C SER A 12 23.29 -13.91 8.47
N LEU A 13 22.12 -13.26 8.58
CA LEU A 13 21.06 -13.64 9.53
C LEU A 13 20.52 -15.03 9.25
N LEU A 14 20.50 -15.47 8.00
CA LEU A 14 20.02 -16.80 7.61
C LEU A 14 21.13 -17.86 7.63
N THR A 15 22.38 -17.48 7.44
CA THR A 15 23.48 -18.45 7.33
C THR A 15 24.22 -18.66 8.65
N THR A 16 24.62 -17.58 9.32
CA THR A 16 25.54 -17.63 10.47
C THR A 16 24.90 -17.18 11.78
N GLN A 17 23.86 -16.35 11.70
CA GLN A 17 23.21 -15.73 12.86
C GLN A 17 21.75 -16.15 13.00
N GLN A 18 21.37 -17.31 12.44
CA GLN A 18 19.99 -17.79 12.48
C GLN A 18 19.48 -17.96 13.92
N VAL A 19 20.35 -18.41 14.84
CA VAL A 19 20.04 -18.53 16.28
C VAL A 19 19.64 -17.20 16.91
N VAL A 20 20.20 -16.07 16.43
CA VAL A 20 19.83 -14.73 16.93
C VAL A 20 18.42 -14.38 16.46
N LEU A 21 18.10 -14.67 15.20
CA LEU A 21 16.77 -14.43 14.64
C LEU A 21 15.70 -15.27 15.36
N ASP A 22 15.98 -16.56 15.55
CA ASP A 22 15.11 -17.48 16.29
C ASP A 22 14.97 -17.04 17.76
N GLY A 23 16.07 -16.61 18.38
CA GLY A 23 16.09 -16.08 19.74
C GLY A 23 15.25 -14.80 19.91
N LEU A 24 15.29 -13.89 18.94
CA LEU A 24 14.43 -12.70 18.93
C LEU A 24 12.96 -13.10 18.81
N LEU A 25 12.62 -14.02 17.91
CA LEU A 25 11.24 -14.49 17.74
C LEU A 25 10.71 -15.16 19.02
N HIS A 26 11.48 -16.06 19.62
CA HIS A 26 11.11 -16.73 20.86
C HIS A 26 11.12 -15.80 22.08
N GLY A 27 11.93 -14.75 22.07
CA GLY A 27 11.93 -13.71 23.10
C GLY A 27 10.57 -13.02 23.27
N LEU A 28 9.70 -13.06 22.25
CA LEU A 28 8.33 -12.55 22.32
C LEU A 28 7.35 -13.48 23.06
N THR A 29 7.73 -14.73 23.34
CA THR A 29 6.86 -15.74 24.01
C THR A 29 7.19 -15.99 25.47
N VAL A 30 8.33 -15.51 25.96
CA VAL A 30 8.72 -15.76 27.35
C VAL A 30 7.79 -14.96 28.26
N PRO A 31 6.98 -15.60 29.15
CA PRO A 31 6.25 -14.87 30.16
C PRO A 31 7.29 -14.09 30.95
N GLN A 32 7.11 -12.77 31.04
CA GLN A 32 7.95 -11.90 31.85
C GLN A 32 8.17 -12.60 33.19
N LEU A 33 9.37 -13.14 33.44
CA LEU A 33 9.67 -13.69 34.74
C LEU A 33 9.44 -12.52 35.69
N PRO A 34 8.55 -12.64 36.70
CA PRO A 34 8.58 -11.66 37.77
C PRO A 34 10.02 -11.65 38.23
N VAL A 35 10.65 -10.47 38.25
CA VAL A 35 11.97 -10.31 38.85
C VAL A 35 11.80 -10.75 40.30
N HIS A 36 12.03 -12.03 40.56
CA HIS A 36 12.08 -12.57 41.89
C HIS A 36 13.35 -11.98 42.48
N THR A 37 13.22 -10.81 43.11
CA THR A 37 14.20 -10.37 44.09
C THR A 37 14.17 -11.43 45.17
N PRO A 38 15.23 -12.26 45.34
CA PRO A 38 15.29 -13.15 46.47
C PRO A 38 15.19 -12.30 47.75
N PRO A 39 14.53 -12.78 48.81
CA PRO A 39 14.41 -12.03 50.05
C PRO A 39 15.81 -11.70 50.58
N GLY A 40 16.23 -10.43 50.46
CA GLY A 40 17.56 -9.95 50.84
C GLY A 40 18.43 -9.39 49.70
N ALA A 41 18.01 -9.42 48.43
CA ALA A 41 18.75 -8.74 47.36
C ALA A 41 18.61 -7.20 47.49
N PRO A 42 19.69 -6.43 47.27
CA PRO A 42 19.60 -4.97 47.21
C PRO A 42 18.56 -4.58 46.16
N GLN A 43 17.74 -3.56 46.46
CA GLN A 43 16.72 -3.07 45.54
C GLN A 43 17.34 -2.90 44.16
N VAL A 44 16.81 -3.62 43.17
CA VAL A 44 17.21 -3.45 41.78
C VAL A 44 17.03 -1.97 41.46
N SER A 45 18.12 -1.32 41.05
CA SER A 45 18.15 0.10 40.68
C SER A 45 16.97 0.39 39.75
N GLN A 46 16.17 1.44 40.01
CA GLN A 46 15.09 1.91 39.12
C GLN A 46 15.40 1.81 37.61
N PRO A 47 16.61 2.14 37.11
CA PRO A 47 16.94 1.99 35.69
C PRO A 47 16.94 0.55 35.14
N LEU A 48 17.21 -0.47 35.97
CA LEU A 48 17.16 -1.88 35.54
C LEU A 48 15.72 -2.40 35.41
N ARG A 49 14.79 -1.82 36.18
CA ARG A 49 13.36 -2.14 36.10
C ARG A 49 12.73 -1.51 34.85
N GLU A 50 13.08 -0.27 34.54
CA GLU A 50 12.71 0.42 33.30
C GLU A 50 13.30 -0.27 32.06
N GLN A 51 14.55 -0.78 32.13
CA GLN A 51 15.16 -1.57 31.06
C GLN A 51 14.49 -2.94 30.82
N SER A 52 13.94 -3.58 31.86
CA SER A 52 13.20 -4.84 31.69
C SER A 52 11.78 -4.64 31.13
N GLU A 53 11.16 -3.49 31.41
CA GLU A 53 9.79 -3.19 30.95
C GLU A 53 9.73 -2.95 29.43
N ASP A 54 10.83 -2.50 28.80
CA ASP A 54 10.89 -2.20 27.36
C ASP A 54 11.57 -3.27 26.48
N LEU A 55 11.98 -4.40 27.07
CA LEU A 55 12.67 -5.47 26.33
C LEU A 55 11.81 -6.09 25.21
N PRO A 56 10.53 -6.45 25.41
CA PRO A 56 9.68 -6.93 24.31
C PRO A 56 9.45 -5.85 23.24
N GLY A 57 9.40 -4.57 23.64
CA GLY A 57 9.36 -3.43 22.73
C GLY A 57 10.59 -3.39 21.82
N ALA A 58 11.78 -3.45 22.40
CA ALA A 58 13.03 -3.49 21.67
C ALA A 58 13.16 -4.72 20.75
N ILE A 59 12.78 -5.91 21.23
CA ILE A 59 12.81 -7.15 20.43
C ILE A 59 11.85 -7.06 19.24
N SER A 60 10.60 -6.66 19.49
CA SER A 60 9.60 -6.53 18.42
C SER A 60 10.02 -5.46 17.41
N SER A 61 10.55 -4.33 17.87
CA SER A 61 11.08 -3.27 17.01
C SER A 61 12.24 -3.74 16.13
N ALA A 62 13.18 -4.49 16.69
CA ALA A 62 14.28 -5.09 15.94
C ALA A 62 13.77 -6.07 14.87
N LEU A 63 12.83 -6.95 15.21
CA LEU A 63 12.21 -7.86 14.23
C LEU A 63 11.47 -7.09 13.13
N ALA A 64 10.71 -6.05 13.47
CA ALA A 64 10.02 -5.22 12.50
C ALA A 64 11.01 -4.54 11.54
N ALA A 65 12.14 -4.01 12.03
CA ALA A 65 13.17 -3.40 11.21
C ALA A 65 13.89 -4.42 10.29
N ILE A 66 14.08 -5.65 10.76
CA ILE A 66 14.64 -6.74 9.97
C ILE A 66 13.68 -7.12 8.83
N CYS A 67 12.39 -7.27 9.12
CA CYS A 67 11.38 -7.74 8.17
C CYS A 67 10.93 -6.68 7.16
N THR A 68 10.74 -5.43 7.60
CA THR A 68 10.11 -4.40 6.77
C THR A 68 11.05 -3.96 5.64
N ALA A 69 10.67 -4.20 4.39
CA ALA A 69 11.45 -3.79 3.23
C ALA A 69 11.53 -2.25 3.15
N PRO A 70 12.72 -1.66 2.96
CA PRO A 70 12.83 -0.22 2.80
C PRO A 70 12.23 0.20 1.45
N VAL A 71 11.37 1.22 1.49
CA VAL A 71 10.74 1.79 0.30
C VAL A 71 11.82 2.42 -0.59
N GLY A 72 11.79 2.09 -1.89
CA GLY A 72 12.70 2.68 -2.90
C GLY A 72 14.16 2.20 -2.84
N LEU A 73 14.49 1.15 -2.06
CA LEU A 73 15.85 0.61 -1.94
C LEU A 73 15.85 -0.92 -2.21
N PRO A 74 15.87 -1.36 -3.48
CA PRO A 74 15.68 -2.77 -3.84
C PRO A 74 16.85 -3.69 -3.45
N ASP A 75 18.04 -3.15 -3.20
CA ASP A 75 19.29 -3.93 -3.03
C ASP A 75 19.24 -5.01 -1.93
N CYS A 76 18.38 -4.85 -0.92
CA CYS A 76 18.23 -5.80 0.18
C CYS A 76 16.89 -6.54 0.22
N TRP A 77 16.01 -6.32 -0.76
CA TRP A 77 14.65 -6.90 -0.76
C TRP A 77 14.69 -8.43 -0.75
N ASP A 78 15.44 -9.07 -1.66
CA ASP A 78 15.53 -10.54 -1.71
C ASP A 78 15.97 -11.15 -0.37
N ALA A 79 16.96 -10.53 0.28
CA ALA A 79 17.52 -11.05 1.52
C ALA A 79 16.53 -10.88 2.69
N LYS A 80 15.79 -9.78 2.73
CA LYS A 80 14.70 -9.59 3.70
C LYS A 80 13.53 -10.53 3.44
N GLU A 81 13.19 -10.78 2.18
CA GLU A 81 12.15 -11.72 1.79
C GLU A 81 12.46 -13.13 2.30
N GLN A 82 13.71 -13.58 2.17
CA GLN A 82 14.16 -14.85 2.71
C GLN A 82 14.09 -14.90 4.25
N VAL A 83 14.41 -13.78 4.94
CA VAL A 83 14.24 -13.69 6.40
C VAL A 83 12.78 -13.80 6.80
N CYS A 84 11.88 -13.06 6.13
CA CYS A 84 10.45 -13.15 6.34
C CYS A 84 9.92 -14.56 6.06
N TRP A 85 10.45 -15.25 5.05
CA TRP A 85 10.05 -16.61 4.70
C TRP A 85 10.42 -17.60 5.79
N HIS A 86 11.63 -17.49 6.35
CA HIS A 86 12.06 -18.29 7.51
C HIS A 86 11.14 -18.08 8.72
N LEU A 87 10.88 -16.82 9.09
CA LEU A 87 9.99 -16.48 10.20
C LEU A 87 8.55 -16.97 9.95
N ALA A 88 8.05 -16.83 8.72
CA ALA A 88 6.73 -17.30 8.35
C ALA A 88 6.57 -18.82 8.50
N ASN A 89 7.62 -19.60 8.20
CA ASN A 89 7.61 -21.04 8.42
C ASN A 89 7.55 -21.39 9.91
N GLN A 90 8.32 -20.70 10.76
CA GLN A 90 8.27 -20.88 12.22
C GLN A 90 6.85 -20.61 12.76
N LEU A 91 6.19 -19.54 12.29
CA LEU A 91 4.81 -19.19 12.67
C LEU A 91 3.76 -20.16 12.10
N THR A 92 4.11 -20.93 11.08
CA THR A 92 3.22 -21.85 10.36
C THR A 92 3.29 -23.27 10.94
N GLU A 93 4.49 -23.74 11.28
CA GLU A 93 4.72 -25.10 11.78
C GLU A 93 4.22 -25.28 13.23
N ASP A 94 4.15 -24.19 13.98
CA ASP A 94 3.41 -23.97 15.24
C ASP A 94 3.33 -25.17 16.20
N SER A 95 4.48 -25.79 16.48
CA SER A 95 4.67 -26.70 17.62
C SER A 95 4.94 -25.94 18.94
N SER A 96 4.71 -24.63 18.96
CA SER A 96 5.06 -23.70 20.03
C SER A 96 3.94 -22.68 20.26
N GLN A 97 3.94 -21.96 21.38
CA GLN A 97 2.95 -20.90 21.68
C GLN A 97 3.24 -19.58 20.93
N LEU A 98 4.06 -19.59 19.87
CA LEU A 98 4.54 -18.39 19.17
C LEU A 98 3.40 -17.61 18.51
N ARG A 99 2.68 -18.22 17.56
CA ARG A 99 1.67 -17.50 16.78
C ARG A 99 0.56 -16.90 17.67
N PRO A 100 -0.04 -17.65 18.62
CA PRO A 100 -1.03 -17.08 19.55
C PRO A 100 -0.48 -15.92 20.39
N SER A 101 0.78 -16.01 20.83
CA SER A 101 1.43 -14.95 21.62
C SER A 101 1.59 -13.66 20.80
N LEU A 102 2.06 -13.77 19.55
CA LEU A 102 2.18 -12.61 18.65
C LEU A 102 0.82 -11.98 18.34
N ILE A 103 -0.21 -12.79 18.09
CA ILE A 103 -1.57 -12.31 17.86
C ILE A 103 -2.09 -11.57 19.10
N SER A 104 -1.91 -12.12 20.30
CA SER A 104 -2.33 -11.45 21.54
C SER A 104 -1.60 -10.12 21.76
N GLY A 105 -0.34 -10.03 21.33
CA GLY A 105 0.47 -8.81 21.38
C GLY A 105 -0.04 -7.68 20.47
N LEU A 106 -0.92 -7.96 19.49
CA LEU A 106 -1.54 -6.92 18.65
C LEU A 106 -2.43 -5.97 19.45
N GLN A 107 -2.90 -6.39 20.63
CA GLN A 107 -3.68 -5.55 21.52
C GLN A 107 -2.82 -4.78 22.54
N HIS A 108 -1.49 -4.95 22.50
CA HIS A 108 -0.57 -4.29 23.41
C HIS A 108 -0.13 -2.91 22.87
N PRO A 109 -0.19 -1.81 23.66
CA PRO A 109 0.06 -0.45 23.19
C PRO A 109 1.41 -0.22 22.49
N ILE A 110 2.45 -0.91 22.95
CA ILE A 110 3.85 -0.75 22.47
C ILE A 110 4.22 -1.79 21.39
N LEU A 111 3.64 -2.99 21.46
CA LEU A 111 4.06 -4.10 20.59
C LEU A 111 3.28 -4.11 19.27
N CYS A 112 2.04 -3.60 19.29
CA CYS A 112 1.10 -3.68 18.19
C CYS A 112 1.73 -3.32 16.84
N LEU A 113 2.25 -2.10 16.68
CA LEU A 113 2.83 -1.64 15.42
C LEU A 113 3.93 -2.58 14.90
N HIS A 114 4.84 -2.96 15.79
CA HIS A 114 5.99 -3.78 15.44
C HIS A 114 5.58 -5.20 15.04
N LEU A 115 4.65 -5.80 15.80
CA LEU A 115 4.13 -7.14 15.50
C LEU A 115 3.28 -7.15 14.23
N LEU A 116 2.49 -6.09 13.98
CA LEU A 116 1.77 -5.91 12.72
C LEU A 116 2.73 -5.91 11.53
N LYS A 117 3.83 -5.14 11.60
CA LYS A 117 4.85 -5.09 10.54
C LYS A 117 5.50 -6.46 10.30
N VAL A 118 5.82 -7.20 11.36
CA VAL A 118 6.37 -8.56 11.26
C VAL A 118 5.38 -9.51 10.59
N LEU A 119 4.15 -9.58 11.09
CA LEU A 119 3.12 -10.48 10.56
C LEU A 119 2.77 -10.13 9.11
N TYR A 120 2.59 -8.85 8.79
CA TYR A 120 2.36 -8.38 7.42
C TYR A 120 3.50 -8.83 6.48
N SER A 121 4.74 -8.58 6.87
CA SER A 121 5.92 -8.94 6.05
C SER A 121 6.06 -10.45 5.86
N CYS A 122 5.74 -11.26 6.88
CA CYS A 122 5.71 -12.72 6.77
C CYS A 122 4.58 -13.21 5.85
N CYS A 123 3.41 -12.58 5.91
CA CYS A 123 2.27 -12.91 5.07
C CYS A 123 2.47 -12.52 3.60
N LEU A 124 3.27 -11.49 3.30
CA LEU A 124 3.62 -11.14 1.91
C LEU A 124 4.26 -12.34 1.20
N VAL A 125 5.09 -13.12 1.91
CA VAL A 125 5.88 -14.21 1.36
C VAL A 125 5.31 -15.61 1.61
N SER A 126 4.30 -15.75 2.49
CA SER A 126 3.72 -17.04 2.87
C SER A 126 2.20 -17.06 2.76
N GLU A 127 1.69 -17.64 1.68
CA GLU A 127 0.26 -17.88 1.50
C GLU A 127 -0.32 -18.83 2.55
N ARG A 128 0.48 -19.79 3.03
CA ARG A 128 0.07 -20.72 4.09
C ARG A 128 -0.17 -19.99 5.41
N LEU A 129 0.66 -19.01 5.76
CA LEU A 129 0.44 -18.18 6.95
C LEU A 129 -0.80 -17.30 6.78
N CYS A 130 -1.03 -16.71 5.60
CA CYS A 130 -2.28 -15.99 5.30
C CYS A 130 -3.51 -16.85 5.54
N ARG A 131 -3.49 -18.12 5.08
CA ARG A 131 -4.60 -19.07 5.28
C ARG A 131 -4.85 -19.36 6.76
N LEU A 132 -3.80 -19.56 7.55
CA LEU A 132 -3.92 -19.79 8.99
C LEU A 132 -4.52 -18.57 9.70
N LEU A 133 -3.97 -17.38 9.47
CA LEU A 133 -4.45 -16.15 10.11
C LEU A 133 -5.86 -15.75 9.64
N GLY A 134 -6.19 -15.99 8.37
CA GLY A 134 -7.53 -15.76 7.83
C GLY A 134 -8.60 -16.74 8.35
N GLN A 135 -8.19 -17.83 9.00
CA GLN A 135 -9.08 -18.81 9.63
C GLN A 135 -9.08 -18.71 11.17
N GLU A 136 -8.12 -17.98 11.75
CA GLU A 136 -7.94 -17.86 13.19
C GLU A 136 -8.77 -16.69 13.74
N PRO A 137 -9.84 -16.95 14.53
CA PRO A 137 -10.77 -15.90 14.97
C PRO A 137 -10.09 -14.79 15.77
N LEU A 138 -9.16 -15.16 16.66
CA LEU A 138 -8.42 -14.20 17.49
C LEU A 138 -7.59 -13.23 16.64
N ALA A 139 -7.01 -13.70 15.52
CA ALA A 139 -6.24 -12.86 14.62
C ALA A 139 -7.15 -11.83 13.93
N LEU A 140 -8.23 -12.29 13.31
CA LEU A 140 -9.19 -11.41 12.64
C LEU A 140 -9.83 -10.41 13.60
N GLU A 141 -10.30 -10.88 14.77
CA GLU A 141 -10.87 -10.02 15.80
C GLU A 141 -9.87 -8.94 16.25
N SER A 142 -8.60 -9.30 16.44
CA SER A 142 -7.56 -8.36 16.83
C SER A 142 -7.31 -7.28 15.77
N LEU A 143 -7.30 -7.65 14.48
CA LEU A 143 -7.19 -6.68 13.38
C LEU A 143 -8.43 -5.79 13.29
N PHE A 144 -9.63 -6.34 13.52
CA PHE A 144 -10.87 -5.59 13.41
C PHE A 144 -10.98 -4.52 14.52
N VAL A 145 -10.64 -4.87 15.76
CA VAL A 145 -10.68 -3.89 16.88
C VAL A 145 -9.64 -2.78 16.72
N LEU A 146 -8.54 -3.04 16.00
CA LEU A 146 -7.55 -2.02 15.64
C LEU A 146 -8.11 -1.01 14.63
N VAL A 147 -8.74 -1.48 13.54
CA VAL A 147 -9.43 -0.60 12.58
C VAL A 147 -10.51 0.24 13.25
N GLN A 148 -11.22 -0.35 14.22
CA GLN A 148 -12.26 0.32 15.01
C GLN A 148 -11.73 1.32 16.06
N GLY A 149 -10.41 1.46 16.22
CA GLY A 149 -9.80 2.35 17.21
C GLY A 149 -10.09 1.97 18.66
N LYS A 150 -10.46 0.71 18.93
CA LYS A 150 -10.82 0.23 20.28
C LYS A 150 -9.60 -0.10 21.15
N VAL A 151 -8.42 -0.24 20.54
CA VAL A 151 -7.16 -0.49 21.22
C VAL A 151 -6.39 0.83 21.37
N LYS A 152 -5.91 1.11 22.59
CA LYS A 152 -5.04 2.26 22.83
C LYS A 152 -3.62 1.93 22.37
N VAL A 153 -3.26 2.36 21.16
CA VAL A 153 -1.94 2.17 20.58
C VAL A 153 -1.18 3.49 20.56
N VAL A 154 0.14 3.45 20.77
CA VAL A 154 0.99 4.65 20.74
C VAL A 154 0.99 5.28 19.34
N ASP A 155 1.31 4.49 18.32
CA ASP A 155 1.34 4.91 16.92
C ASP A 155 0.06 4.46 16.19
N TRP A 156 -1.08 5.01 16.61
CA TRP A 156 -2.40 4.63 16.11
C TRP A 156 -2.50 4.72 14.57
N GLU A 157 -2.04 5.83 13.97
CA GLU A 157 -2.20 6.07 12.53
C GLU A 157 -1.43 5.03 11.71
N GLU A 158 -0.17 4.78 12.07
CA GLU A 158 0.66 3.80 11.38
C GLU A 158 0.18 2.37 11.65
N SER A 159 -0.26 2.06 12.86
CA SER A 159 -0.80 0.74 13.20
C SER A 159 -2.07 0.44 12.40
N THR A 160 -2.95 1.42 12.26
CA THR A 160 -4.18 1.28 11.46
C THR A 160 -3.85 1.19 9.97
N GLU A 161 -2.89 1.96 9.46
CA GLU A 161 -2.41 1.84 8.08
C GLU A 161 -1.90 0.42 7.77
N VAL A 162 -1.01 -0.11 8.61
CA VAL A 162 -0.47 -1.47 8.45
C VAL A 162 -1.59 -2.51 8.57
N THR A 163 -2.55 -2.32 9.48
CA THR A 163 -3.70 -3.21 9.64
C THR A 163 -4.58 -3.24 8.39
N LEU A 164 -4.86 -2.09 7.78
CA LEU A 164 -5.65 -1.98 6.54
C LEU A 164 -4.96 -2.69 5.38
N TYR A 165 -3.64 -2.49 5.22
CA TYR A 165 -2.86 -3.23 4.22
C TYR A 165 -2.80 -4.73 4.53
N PHE A 166 -2.74 -5.12 5.80
CA PHE A 166 -2.74 -6.52 6.17
C PHE A 166 -4.08 -7.20 5.85
N LEU A 167 -5.20 -6.56 6.17
CA LEU A 167 -6.51 -7.06 5.75
C LEU A 167 -6.64 -7.12 4.23
N SER A 168 -6.13 -6.11 3.51
CA SER A 168 -6.09 -6.10 2.04
C SER A 168 -5.24 -7.26 1.49
N LEU A 169 -4.12 -7.57 2.15
CA LEU A 169 -3.27 -8.69 1.79
C LEU A 169 -3.99 -10.02 1.99
N LEU A 170 -4.75 -10.18 3.07
CA LEU A 170 -5.51 -11.40 3.32
C LEU A 170 -6.59 -11.61 2.24
N VAL A 171 -7.37 -10.58 1.92
CA VAL A 171 -8.38 -10.67 0.84
C VAL A 171 -7.70 -10.99 -0.49
N PHE A 172 -6.62 -10.29 -0.83
CA PHE A 172 -5.86 -10.52 -2.05
C PHE A 172 -5.27 -11.94 -2.15
N ARG A 173 -4.69 -12.48 -1.06
CA ARG A 173 -4.03 -13.79 -1.09
C ARG A 173 -5.01 -14.96 -1.01
N LEU A 174 -6.11 -14.79 -0.28
CA LEU A 174 -7.10 -15.84 -0.07
C LEU A 174 -8.12 -15.92 -1.21
N GLN A 175 -8.23 -14.86 -2.03
CA GLN A 175 -9.20 -14.76 -3.13
C GLN A 175 -10.65 -15.02 -2.66
N ASN A 176 -10.89 -14.78 -1.37
CA ASN A 176 -12.14 -14.97 -0.65
C ASN A 176 -12.16 -14.00 0.53
N LEU A 177 -13.36 -13.68 1.00
CA LEU A 177 -13.54 -12.78 2.13
C LEU A 177 -13.38 -13.52 3.47
N PRO A 178 -12.42 -13.13 4.34
CA PRO A 178 -12.33 -13.69 5.69
C PRO A 178 -13.59 -13.40 6.51
N CYS A 179 -13.91 -14.30 7.44
CA CYS A 179 -15.14 -14.22 8.24
C CYS A 179 -15.28 -12.88 8.97
N GLY A 180 -16.40 -12.19 8.76
CA GLY A 180 -16.76 -10.97 9.47
C GLY A 180 -16.16 -9.68 8.89
N MET A 181 -15.39 -9.75 7.80
CA MET A 181 -14.87 -8.55 7.13
C MET A 181 -15.97 -7.63 6.59
N GLU A 182 -17.16 -8.15 6.25
CA GLU A 182 -18.29 -7.33 5.79
C GLU A 182 -18.65 -6.25 6.82
N LYS A 183 -18.45 -6.55 8.10
CA LYS A 183 -18.78 -5.65 9.22
C LYS A 183 -17.83 -4.45 9.33
N LEU A 184 -16.65 -4.52 8.71
CA LEU A 184 -15.69 -3.41 8.70
C LEU A 184 -16.00 -2.34 7.65
N GLY A 185 -16.91 -2.60 6.71
CA GLY A 185 -17.17 -1.70 5.59
C GLY A 185 -17.44 -0.26 6.02
N SER A 186 -18.26 -0.04 7.06
CA SER A 186 -18.57 1.29 7.58
C SER A 186 -17.39 1.96 8.28
N ASP A 187 -16.60 1.20 9.04
CA ASP A 187 -15.44 1.71 9.76
C ASP A 187 -14.35 2.15 8.77
N VAL A 188 -14.10 1.34 7.74
CA VAL A 188 -13.13 1.64 6.68
C VAL A 188 -13.62 2.77 5.78
N ALA A 189 -14.91 2.82 5.45
CA ALA A 189 -15.52 3.93 4.74
C ALA A 189 -15.32 5.26 5.48
N THR A 190 -15.49 5.25 6.81
CA THR A 190 -15.25 6.43 7.65
C THR A 190 -13.78 6.85 7.62
N LEU A 191 -12.84 5.89 7.71
CA LEU A 191 -11.41 6.19 7.59
C LEU A 191 -11.06 6.77 6.22
N PHE A 192 -11.68 6.27 5.15
CA PHE A 192 -11.48 6.79 3.81
C PHE A 192 -12.01 8.22 3.67
N THR A 193 -13.24 8.52 4.12
CA THR A 193 -13.87 9.81 3.87
C THR A 193 -13.51 10.91 4.86
N HIS A 194 -13.18 10.56 6.11
CA HIS A 194 -13.01 11.53 7.20
C HIS A 194 -11.57 11.63 7.73
N SER A 195 -10.65 10.75 7.34
CA SER A 195 -9.27 10.85 7.80
C SER A 195 -8.52 11.99 7.10
N HIS A 196 -7.75 12.75 7.88
CA HIS A 196 -6.81 13.74 7.35
C HIS A 196 -5.46 13.11 6.97
N VAL A 197 -5.21 11.87 7.38
CA VAL A 197 -3.94 11.17 7.13
C VAL A 197 -4.01 10.46 5.79
N VAL A 198 -3.22 10.94 4.83
CA VAL A 198 -3.26 10.49 3.42
C VAL A 198 -2.95 9.00 3.27
N SER A 199 -2.04 8.47 4.09
CA SER A 199 -1.70 7.05 4.07
C SER A 199 -2.85 6.16 4.55
N LEU A 200 -3.62 6.61 5.55
CA LEU A 200 -4.86 5.94 5.97
C LEU A 200 -5.94 6.00 4.88
N VAL A 201 -6.14 7.16 4.25
CA VAL A 201 -7.11 7.31 3.14
C VAL A 201 -6.77 6.33 2.01
N SER A 202 -5.49 6.21 1.65
CA SER A 202 -5.03 5.33 0.57
C SER A 202 -5.13 3.84 0.93
N ALA A 203 -4.75 3.46 2.15
CA ALA A 203 -4.90 2.10 2.65
C ALA A 203 -6.37 1.68 2.80
N ALA A 204 -7.23 2.58 3.26
CA ALA A 204 -8.67 2.37 3.37
C ALA A 204 -9.30 2.21 1.98
N ALA A 205 -8.91 3.04 1.01
CA ALA A 205 -9.38 2.92 -0.36
C ALA A 205 -8.98 1.58 -0.99
N CYS A 206 -7.75 1.10 -0.73
CA CYS A 206 -7.30 -0.22 -1.17
C CYS A 206 -8.20 -1.34 -0.64
N LEU A 207 -8.49 -1.34 0.68
CA LEU A 207 -9.34 -2.35 1.29
C LEU A 207 -10.79 -2.27 0.79
N LEU A 208 -11.38 -1.07 0.73
CA LEU A 208 -12.73 -0.86 0.19
C LEU A 208 -12.85 -1.34 -1.25
N GLY A 209 -11.85 -1.05 -2.08
CA GLY A 209 -11.83 -1.48 -3.47
C GLY A 209 -11.87 -3.00 -3.60
N GLN A 210 -11.14 -3.71 -2.74
CA GLN A 210 -11.15 -5.18 -2.71
C GLN A 210 -12.46 -5.73 -2.12
N LEU A 211 -12.99 -5.13 -1.06
CA LEU A 211 -14.28 -5.51 -0.47
C LEU A 211 -15.42 -5.36 -1.49
N GLY A 212 -15.42 -4.28 -2.28
CA GLY A 212 -16.38 -4.07 -3.36
C GLY A 212 -16.32 -5.18 -4.42
N GLN A 213 -15.12 -5.61 -4.83
CA GLN A 213 -14.94 -6.74 -5.76
C GLN A 213 -15.50 -8.06 -5.21
N GLN A 214 -15.49 -8.21 -3.89
CA GLN A 214 -16.08 -9.36 -3.20
C GLN A 214 -17.59 -9.20 -2.93
N GLY A 215 -18.22 -8.13 -3.44
CA GLY A 215 -19.66 -7.88 -3.34
C GLY A 215 -20.10 -7.19 -2.05
N VAL A 216 -19.17 -6.66 -1.25
CA VAL A 216 -19.52 -5.86 -0.06
C VAL A 216 -19.93 -4.46 -0.51
N THR A 217 -21.17 -4.09 -0.22
CA THR A 217 -21.70 -2.76 -0.54
C THR A 217 -21.42 -1.77 0.58
N PHE A 218 -21.03 -0.56 0.21
CA PHE A 218 -20.83 0.56 1.13
C PHE A 218 -21.55 1.82 0.62
N ASP A 219 -22.15 2.57 1.55
CA ASP A 219 -22.81 3.84 1.25
C ASP A 219 -21.79 4.98 1.34
N LEU A 220 -21.13 5.27 0.22
CA LEU A 220 -20.20 6.38 0.09
C LEU A 220 -20.87 7.51 -0.67
N GLN A 221 -21.08 8.64 0.03
CA GLN A 221 -21.65 9.83 -0.58
C GLN A 221 -20.67 10.47 -1.58
N PRO A 222 -21.10 10.78 -2.82
CA PRO A 222 -20.27 11.43 -3.84
C PRO A 222 -19.39 12.57 -3.35
N MET A 223 -19.98 13.50 -2.62
CA MET A 223 -19.26 14.68 -2.13
C MET A 223 -18.13 14.31 -1.16
N GLU A 224 -18.34 13.32 -0.30
CA GLU A 224 -17.37 12.91 0.73
C GLU A 224 -16.19 12.18 0.11
N TRP A 225 -16.44 11.19 -0.75
CA TRP A 225 -15.35 10.44 -1.35
C TRP A 225 -14.57 11.26 -2.38
N MET A 226 -15.22 12.19 -3.10
CA MET A 226 -14.50 13.11 -4.00
C MET A 226 -13.59 14.05 -3.21
N ALA A 227 -14.03 14.55 -2.05
CA ALA A 227 -13.21 15.38 -1.18
C ALA A 227 -12.01 14.60 -0.64
N ALA A 228 -12.22 13.36 -0.18
CA ALA A 228 -11.15 12.49 0.30
C ALA A 228 -10.12 12.15 -0.80
N ALA A 229 -10.58 11.81 -2.00
CA ALA A 229 -9.72 11.56 -3.14
C ALA A 229 -8.92 12.80 -3.55
N THR A 230 -9.56 13.98 -3.57
CA THR A 230 -8.88 15.26 -3.84
C THR A 230 -7.79 15.51 -2.81
N HIS A 231 -8.08 15.33 -1.52
CA HIS A 231 -7.10 15.46 -0.43
C HIS A 231 -5.91 14.52 -0.62
N ALA A 232 -6.16 13.23 -0.85
CA ALA A 232 -5.11 12.23 -1.03
C ALA A 232 -4.23 12.50 -2.26
N LEU A 233 -4.82 13.00 -3.35
CA LEU A 233 -4.11 13.33 -4.58
C LEU A 233 -3.39 14.69 -4.50
N SER A 234 -3.82 15.62 -3.66
CA SER A 234 -3.19 16.94 -3.51
C SER A 234 -2.01 16.93 -2.55
N ALA A 235 -2.07 16.13 -1.49
CA ALA A 235 -1.02 16.05 -0.48
C ALA A 235 0.22 15.25 -0.95
N PRO A 236 1.41 15.47 -0.35
CA PRO A 236 2.58 14.64 -0.61
C PRO A 236 2.34 13.20 -0.15
N ALA A 237 2.75 12.22 -0.96
CA ALA A 237 2.69 10.81 -0.59
C ALA A 237 3.88 10.45 0.31
N GLU A 238 3.57 10.00 1.53
CA GLU A 238 4.54 9.43 2.47
C GLU A 238 4.37 7.91 2.50
N VAL A 239 5.06 7.20 1.62
CA VAL A 239 5.00 5.73 1.58
C VAL A 239 5.88 5.17 2.69
N ARG A 240 5.25 4.66 3.76
CA ARG A 240 5.94 4.01 4.89
C ARG A 240 6.03 2.50 4.72
N LEU A 241 5.04 1.92 4.07
CA LEU A 241 4.91 0.50 3.77
C LEU A 241 4.42 0.32 2.34
N THR A 242 4.93 -0.69 1.65
CA THR A 242 4.47 -1.05 0.30
C THR A 242 3.12 -1.76 0.40
N PRO A 243 2.08 -1.31 -0.35
CA PRO A 243 0.81 -2.03 -0.46
C PRO A 243 0.99 -3.47 -0.97
N PRO A 244 0.03 -4.38 -0.69
CA PRO A 244 0.12 -5.77 -1.14
C PRO A 244 0.00 -5.89 -2.67
N GLY A 245 0.53 -6.99 -3.23
CA GLY A 245 0.35 -7.32 -4.65
C GLY A 245 1.18 -6.49 -5.63
N SER A 246 2.28 -5.88 -5.18
CA SER A 246 3.09 -4.94 -5.97
C SER A 246 2.32 -3.70 -6.46
N CYS A 247 1.23 -3.37 -5.77
CA CYS A 247 0.46 -2.15 -6.00
C CYS A 247 1.25 -0.90 -5.59
N GLY A 248 1.06 0.16 -6.36
CA GLY A 248 1.49 1.51 -6.01
C GLY A 248 0.56 2.13 -4.97
N PHE A 249 1.05 3.17 -4.28
CA PHE A 249 0.33 3.90 -3.25
C PHE A 249 -1.08 4.37 -3.68
N TYR A 250 -1.24 4.82 -4.92
CA TYR A 250 -2.52 5.35 -5.43
C TYR A 250 -3.41 4.30 -6.09
N ASP A 251 -2.93 3.08 -6.31
CA ASP A 251 -3.66 2.08 -7.09
C ASP A 251 -5.00 1.72 -6.46
N GLY A 252 -5.02 1.52 -5.13
CA GLY A 252 -6.24 1.23 -4.38
C GLY A 252 -7.29 2.33 -4.52
N LEU A 253 -6.85 3.59 -4.48
CA LEU A 253 -7.72 4.75 -4.71
C LEU A 253 -8.30 4.74 -6.14
N LEU A 254 -7.46 4.53 -7.15
CA LEU A 254 -7.90 4.50 -8.54
C LEU A 254 -8.90 3.38 -8.83
N ILE A 255 -8.66 2.20 -8.28
CA ILE A 255 -9.54 1.04 -8.43
C ILE A 255 -10.89 1.31 -7.75
N LEU A 256 -10.88 1.87 -6.53
CA LEU A 256 -12.11 2.24 -5.83
C LEU A 256 -12.88 3.32 -6.59
N LEU A 257 -12.21 4.36 -7.10
CA LEU A 257 -12.84 5.42 -7.89
C LEU A 257 -13.49 4.86 -9.17
N LEU A 258 -12.79 3.96 -9.86
CA LEU A 258 -13.33 3.28 -11.03
C LEU A 258 -14.61 2.52 -10.68
N GLN A 259 -14.58 1.72 -9.61
CA GLN A 259 -15.76 0.98 -9.14
C GLN A 259 -16.92 1.90 -8.79
N LEU A 260 -16.67 2.95 -8.00
CA LEU A 260 -17.70 3.91 -7.61
C LEU A 260 -18.37 4.55 -8.84
N LEU A 261 -17.60 4.87 -9.88
CA LEU A 261 -18.14 5.41 -11.12
C LEU A 261 -18.93 4.37 -11.94
N THR A 262 -18.43 3.14 -12.03
CA THR A 262 -19.05 2.10 -12.87
C THR A 262 -20.27 1.46 -12.21
N GLU A 263 -20.26 1.28 -10.90
CA GLU A 263 -21.31 0.58 -10.15
C GLU A 263 -22.46 1.51 -9.78
N GLN A 264 -22.19 2.79 -9.46
CA GLN A 264 -23.26 3.70 -9.07
C GLN A 264 -24.12 4.17 -10.24
N GLY A 265 -23.76 3.90 -11.51
CA GLY A 265 -24.63 3.96 -12.70
C GLY A 265 -25.36 5.28 -12.97
N LYS A 266 -25.05 6.34 -12.22
CA LYS A 266 -25.73 7.64 -12.27
C LYS A 266 -24.97 8.51 -13.25
N ALA A 267 -25.55 8.73 -14.43
CA ALA A 267 -24.98 9.65 -15.42
C ALA A 267 -24.64 11.04 -14.82
N GLY A 268 -25.41 11.51 -13.83
CA GLY A 268 -25.11 12.74 -13.10
C GLY A 268 -23.78 12.71 -12.32
N LEU A 269 -23.40 11.56 -11.74
CA LEU A 269 -22.18 11.42 -10.93
C LEU A 269 -20.92 11.60 -11.77
N ILE A 270 -20.90 11.04 -12.98
CA ILE A 270 -19.72 11.13 -13.86
C ILE A 270 -19.47 12.57 -14.27
N ARG A 271 -20.54 13.32 -14.58
CA ARG A 271 -20.45 14.75 -14.88
C ARG A 271 -19.93 15.54 -13.69
N ASP A 272 -20.45 15.26 -12.50
CA ASP A 272 -20.01 15.94 -11.26
C ASP A 272 -18.52 15.70 -11.04
N VAL A 273 -18.07 14.45 -11.18
CA VAL A 273 -16.65 14.05 -11.08
C VAL A 273 -15.80 14.76 -12.12
N ALA A 274 -16.19 14.73 -13.38
CA ALA A 274 -15.40 15.31 -14.45
C ALA A 274 -15.32 16.84 -14.40
N SER A 275 -16.29 17.48 -13.74
CA SER A 275 -16.27 18.92 -13.43
C SER A 275 -15.58 19.28 -12.10
N SER A 276 -15.18 18.29 -11.30
CA SER A 276 -14.63 18.50 -9.97
C SER A 276 -13.14 18.84 -9.97
N GLU A 277 -12.68 19.44 -8.86
CA GLU A 277 -11.25 19.64 -8.59
C GLU A 277 -10.48 18.32 -8.58
N MET A 278 -11.09 17.24 -8.06
CA MET A 278 -10.50 15.90 -8.00
C MET A 278 -9.99 15.46 -9.37
N TRP A 279 -10.79 15.63 -10.43
CA TRP A 279 -10.42 15.23 -11.79
C TRP A 279 -9.18 15.96 -12.28
N THR A 280 -9.08 17.26 -12.00
CA THR A 280 -7.93 18.07 -12.41
C THR A 280 -6.67 17.69 -11.62
N VAL A 281 -6.79 17.57 -10.29
CA VAL A 281 -5.69 17.17 -9.40
C VAL A 281 -5.16 15.78 -9.75
N LEU A 282 -6.04 14.84 -10.11
CA LEU A 282 -5.69 13.50 -10.57
C LEU A 282 -4.64 13.56 -11.68
N TRP A 283 -4.94 14.25 -12.78
CA TRP A 283 -4.04 14.34 -13.93
C TRP A 283 -2.73 15.07 -13.59
N HIS A 284 -2.78 16.12 -12.77
CA HIS A 284 -1.57 16.79 -12.29
C HIS A 284 -0.67 15.88 -11.43
N ARG A 285 -1.27 15.10 -10.52
CA ARG A 285 -0.55 14.13 -9.70
C ARG A 285 0.13 13.09 -10.59
N PHE A 286 -0.58 12.52 -11.55
CA PHE A 286 0.01 11.51 -12.43
C PHE A 286 1.06 12.07 -13.38
N SER A 287 0.89 13.30 -13.88
CA SER A 287 1.97 13.96 -14.61
C SER A 287 3.27 14.04 -13.79
N THR A 288 3.15 14.25 -12.48
CA THR A 288 4.30 14.34 -11.56
C THR A 288 4.88 12.95 -11.28
N VAL A 289 4.04 11.95 -11.03
CA VAL A 289 4.46 10.55 -10.76
C VAL A 289 5.18 9.93 -11.96
N LEU A 290 4.70 10.22 -13.17
CA LEU A 290 5.33 9.81 -14.42
C LEU A 290 6.59 10.61 -14.76
N ARG A 291 6.92 11.63 -13.96
CA ARG A 291 8.06 12.53 -14.15
C ARG A 291 8.11 13.12 -15.57
N LEU A 292 6.95 13.56 -16.07
CA LEU A 292 6.89 14.20 -17.39
C LEU A 292 7.88 15.38 -17.45
N PRO A 293 8.68 15.50 -18.52
CA PRO A 293 9.50 16.68 -18.73
C PRO A 293 8.59 17.90 -18.74
N LYS A 294 8.88 18.91 -17.92
CA LYS A 294 8.24 20.22 -18.10
C LYS A 294 8.60 20.68 -19.50
N GLU A 295 7.60 20.99 -20.32
CA GLU A 295 7.81 21.57 -21.65
C GLU A 295 8.68 22.81 -21.48
N ALA A 296 9.98 22.66 -21.76
CA ALA A 296 10.88 23.80 -21.82
C ALA A 296 10.35 24.69 -22.92
N SER A 297 10.00 25.92 -22.56
CA SER A 297 9.58 26.97 -23.47
C SER A 297 10.37 26.89 -24.77
N ALA A 298 9.65 26.71 -25.87
CA ALA A 298 10.11 26.66 -27.26
C ALA A 298 11.50 27.26 -27.50
N GLN A 299 12.50 26.39 -27.57
CA GLN A 299 13.64 26.55 -28.48
C GLN A 299 13.80 25.22 -29.22
N GLU A 300 12.99 25.04 -30.25
CA GLU A 300 13.36 24.18 -31.39
C GLU A 300 14.62 24.79 -32.00
N GLY A 301 15.77 24.28 -31.57
CA GLY A 301 17.08 24.72 -32.00
C GLY A 301 18.08 23.59 -31.76
N GLU A 302 18.19 22.74 -32.78
CA GLU A 302 19.32 21.84 -33.06
C GLU A 302 20.40 21.72 -31.98
N LEU A 303 20.35 20.66 -31.16
CA LEU A 303 21.57 20.02 -30.65
C LEU A 303 21.31 18.53 -30.38
N LEU A 304 21.67 17.70 -31.37
CA LEU A 304 21.86 16.26 -31.22
C LEU A 304 23.04 15.98 -30.28
N LEU A 305 22.80 15.93 -28.97
CA LEU A 305 23.75 15.38 -28.01
C LEU A 305 22.98 14.63 -26.93
N SER A 306 23.03 13.30 -27.01
CA SER A 306 22.68 12.33 -25.95
C SER A 306 21.52 12.79 -25.04
N ASN A 307 20.29 12.53 -25.47
CA ASN A 307 19.14 12.68 -24.57
C ASN A 307 19.43 11.91 -23.27
N PRO A 308 19.41 12.56 -22.10
CA PRO A 308 19.48 11.84 -20.83
C PRO A 308 18.35 10.79 -20.81
N PRO A 309 18.56 9.62 -20.18
CA PRO A 309 17.50 8.63 -20.07
C PRO A 309 16.27 9.32 -19.47
N SER A 310 15.12 9.13 -20.12
CA SER A 310 13.86 9.70 -19.62
C SER A 310 13.71 9.26 -18.16
N PRO A 311 13.39 10.17 -17.23
CA PRO A 311 13.28 9.82 -15.83
C PRO A 311 12.24 8.70 -15.68
N GLU A 312 12.58 7.66 -14.92
CA GLU A 312 11.66 6.54 -14.68
C GLU A 312 10.45 7.01 -13.85
N PRO A 313 9.25 6.48 -14.11
CA PRO A 313 8.09 6.68 -13.24
C PRO A 313 8.39 6.26 -11.81
N ASP A 314 7.70 6.89 -10.85
CA ASP A 314 7.73 6.43 -9.48
C ASP A 314 6.79 5.23 -9.28
N TRP A 315 7.34 4.03 -9.49
CA TRP A 315 6.62 2.76 -9.36
C TRP A 315 6.11 2.48 -7.93
N THR A 316 6.62 3.20 -6.92
CA THR A 316 6.10 3.10 -5.55
C THR A 316 4.77 3.82 -5.39
N LEU A 317 4.50 4.82 -6.25
CA LEU A 317 3.28 5.62 -6.21
C LEU A 317 2.21 5.10 -7.17
N ILE A 318 2.60 4.60 -8.34
CA ILE A 318 1.68 3.99 -9.31
C ILE A 318 2.29 2.73 -9.90
N SER A 319 1.55 1.62 -9.90
CA SER A 319 1.96 0.41 -10.62
C SER A 319 1.40 0.39 -12.05
N PRO A 320 1.84 -0.57 -12.89
CA PRO A 320 1.20 -0.84 -14.18
C PRO A 320 -0.31 -1.14 -14.07
N GLN A 321 -0.77 -1.77 -12.98
CA GLN A 321 -2.19 -1.99 -12.72
C GLN A 321 -2.90 -0.67 -12.40
N GLY A 322 -2.29 0.17 -11.56
CA GLY A 322 -2.79 1.53 -11.29
C GLY A 322 -2.94 2.36 -12.56
N MET A 323 -1.97 2.28 -13.48
CA MET A 323 -2.07 2.91 -14.79
C MET A 323 -3.28 2.44 -15.59
N ALA A 324 -3.48 1.12 -15.65
CA ALA A 324 -4.64 0.55 -16.33
C ALA A 324 -5.96 1.02 -15.70
N ALA A 325 -6.03 1.11 -14.37
CA ALA A 325 -7.19 1.64 -13.64
C ALA A 325 -7.44 3.12 -13.95
N LEU A 326 -6.39 3.96 -13.97
CA LEU A 326 -6.48 5.38 -14.35
C LEU A 326 -7.01 5.56 -15.78
N LEU A 327 -6.49 4.78 -16.74
CA LEU A 327 -6.93 4.85 -18.13
C LEU A 327 -8.36 4.35 -18.30
N SER A 328 -8.74 3.32 -17.53
CA SER A 328 -10.12 2.81 -17.51
C SER A 328 -11.09 3.82 -16.90
N LEU A 329 -10.66 4.55 -15.86
CA LEU A 329 -11.41 5.67 -15.29
C LEU A 329 -11.66 6.73 -16.35
N ALA A 330 -10.61 7.10 -17.10
CA ALA A 330 -10.74 8.05 -18.21
C ALA A 330 -11.69 7.57 -19.30
N MET A 331 -11.61 6.29 -19.67
CA MET A 331 -12.50 5.69 -20.65
C MET A 331 -13.96 5.75 -20.19
N ALA A 332 -14.23 5.37 -18.94
CA ALA A 332 -15.56 5.39 -18.36
C ALA A 332 -16.14 6.80 -18.33
N THR A 333 -15.32 7.79 -17.95
CA THR A 333 -15.73 9.20 -17.93
C THR A 333 -16.02 9.72 -19.34
N PHE A 334 -15.12 9.52 -20.31
CA PHE A 334 -15.27 10.05 -21.66
C PHE A 334 -16.38 9.38 -22.46
N THR A 335 -16.63 8.09 -22.23
CA THR A 335 -17.75 7.39 -22.87
C THR A 335 -19.09 8.04 -22.53
N GLN A 336 -19.22 8.58 -21.32
CA GLN A 336 -20.47 9.19 -20.83
C GLN A 336 -20.49 10.71 -21.04
N GLU A 337 -19.32 11.36 -21.00
CA GLU A 337 -19.15 12.81 -21.22
C GLU A 337 -18.17 13.08 -22.37
N PRO A 338 -18.55 12.77 -23.62
CA PRO A 338 -17.65 12.84 -24.78
C PRO A 338 -17.14 14.25 -25.08
N GLN A 339 -17.92 15.27 -24.75
CA GLN A 339 -17.52 16.68 -24.92
C GLN A 339 -16.35 17.07 -24.01
N LEU A 340 -16.22 16.43 -22.85
CA LEU A 340 -15.07 16.62 -21.96
C LEU A 340 -13.81 15.99 -22.54
N CYS A 341 -13.93 14.85 -23.22
CA CYS A 341 -12.80 14.27 -23.95
C CYS A 341 -12.25 15.25 -24.99
N LEU A 342 -13.14 15.84 -25.80
CA LEU A 342 -12.76 16.82 -26.82
C LEU A 342 -12.07 18.05 -26.20
N SER A 343 -12.62 18.61 -25.12
CA SER A 343 -12.02 19.77 -24.46
C SER A 343 -10.66 19.41 -23.85
N CYS A 344 -10.55 18.28 -23.16
CA CYS A 344 -9.29 17.84 -22.58
C CYS A 344 -8.22 17.51 -23.62
N LEU A 345 -8.56 16.96 -24.78
CA LEU A 345 -7.56 16.56 -25.79
C LEU A 345 -7.19 17.68 -26.77
N SER A 346 -8.10 18.63 -27.05
CA SER A 346 -7.88 19.71 -28.03
C SER A 346 -7.16 20.94 -27.46
N GLN A 347 -7.17 21.12 -26.12
CA GLN A 347 -6.52 22.25 -25.47
C GLN A 347 -5.01 22.24 -25.67
N HIS A 348 -4.45 23.39 -26.07
CA HIS A 348 -3.01 23.59 -26.14
C HIS A 348 -2.39 23.45 -24.73
N GLY A 349 -1.33 22.65 -24.61
CA GLY A 349 -0.70 22.36 -23.31
C GLY A 349 -1.52 21.42 -22.42
N SER A 350 -2.46 20.64 -22.98
CA SER A 350 -3.21 19.65 -22.22
C SER A 350 -2.30 18.62 -21.55
N ILE A 351 -2.40 18.54 -20.23
CA ILE A 351 -1.68 17.57 -19.40
C ILE A 351 -2.07 16.14 -19.77
N LEU A 352 -3.37 15.91 -20.00
CA LEU A 352 -3.85 14.60 -20.44
C LEU A 352 -3.20 14.20 -21.76
N MET A 353 -3.18 15.09 -22.75
CA MET A 353 -2.55 14.81 -24.03
C MET A 353 -1.04 14.53 -23.88
N SER A 354 -0.34 15.31 -23.05
CA SER A 354 1.08 15.08 -22.77
C SER A 354 1.33 13.75 -22.06
N ILE A 355 0.45 13.33 -21.14
CA ILE A 355 0.47 11.99 -20.52
C ILE A 355 0.27 10.91 -21.58
N LEU A 356 -0.79 10.98 -22.38
CA LEU A 356 -1.08 9.96 -23.39
C LEU A 356 0.07 9.80 -24.41
N LYS A 357 0.68 10.92 -24.84
CA LYS A 357 1.88 10.89 -25.69
C LYS A 357 3.05 10.21 -24.99
N HIS A 358 3.31 10.57 -23.73
CA HIS A 358 4.40 9.99 -22.95
C HIS A 358 4.23 8.47 -22.75
N LEU A 359 3.00 8.00 -22.51
CA LEU A 359 2.70 6.58 -22.33
C LEU A 359 2.93 5.74 -23.60
N LEU A 360 3.00 6.37 -24.78
CA LEU A 360 3.34 5.69 -26.05
C LEU A 360 4.81 5.88 -26.46
N CYS A 361 5.61 6.66 -25.72
CA CYS A 361 7.02 6.85 -26.04
C CYS A 361 7.79 5.52 -25.89
N PRO A 362 8.71 5.18 -26.83
CA PRO A 362 9.48 3.94 -26.75
C PRO A 362 10.27 3.76 -25.45
N SER A 363 10.79 4.85 -24.88
CA SER A 363 11.53 4.81 -23.61
C SER A 363 10.63 4.44 -22.44
N PHE A 364 9.44 5.04 -22.36
CA PHE A 364 8.45 4.70 -21.35
C PHE A 364 7.96 3.26 -21.49
N LEU A 365 7.64 2.81 -22.72
CA LEU A 365 7.20 1.43 -22.96
C LEU A 365 8.27 0.41 -22.56
N ASN A 366 9.54 0.75 -22.74
CA ASN A 366 10.65 -0.08 -22.25
C ASN A 366 10.70 -0.11 -20.72
N GLN A 367 10.52 1.04 -20.05
CA GLN A 367 10.46 1.10 -18.58
C GLN A 367 9.27 0.30 -18.03
N LEU A 368 8.07 0.48 -18.62
CA LEU A 368 6.86 -0.26 -18.26
C LEU A 368 7.06 -1.77 -18.39
N ARG A 369 7.70 -2.26 -19.46
CA ARG A 369 7.97 -3.70 -19.63
C ARG A 369 8.78 -4.30 -18.47
N HIS A 370 9.69 -3.54 -17.88
CA HIS A 370 10.57 -4.00 -16.80
C HIS A 370 10.03 -3.69 -15.40
N ALA A 371 8.92 -2.96 -15.28
CA ALA A 371 8.24 -2.73 -14.01
C ALA A 371 7.63 -4.05 -13.47
N PRO A 372 7.39 -4.16 -12.15
CA PRO A 372 6.68 -5.30 -11.56
C PRO A 372 5.33 -5.53 -12.27
N HIS A 373 5.10 -6.75 -12.76
CA HIS A 373 3.93 -7.13 -13.59
C HIS A 373 3.74 -6.31 -14.88
N GLY A 374 4.67 -5.45 -15.26
CA GLY A 374 4.44 -4.48 -16.34
C GLY A 374 4.34 -5.10 -17.73
N SER A 375 4.96 -6.26 -17.97
CA SER A 375 4.77 -7.01 -19.22
C SER A 375 3.34 -7.51 -19.44
N GLU A 376 2.60 -7.81 -18.36
CA GLU A 376 1.19 -8.23 -18.39
C GLU A 376 0.27 -7.07 -18.73
N PHE A 377 0.54 -5.88 -18.18
CA PHE A 377 -0.27 -4.68 -18.37
C PHE A 377 0.10 -3.86 -19.60
N LEU A 378 1.26 -4.11 -20.22
CA LEU A 378 1.72 -3.37 -21.40
C LEU A 378 0.68 -3.34 -22.54
N PRO A 379 0.06 -4.46 -22.96
CA PRO A 379 -0.97 -4.42 -24.01
C PRO A 379 -2.20 -3.60 -23.60
N VAL A 380 -2.63 -3.71 -22.34
CA VAL A 380 -3.79 -2.99 -21.81
C VAL A 380 -3.55 -1.49 -21.83
N VAL A 381 -2.39 -1.04 -21.34
CA VAL A 381 -2.02 0.38 -21.33
C VAL A 381 -1.97 0.94 -22.76
N VAL A 382 -1.30 0.25 -23.68
CA VAL A 382 -1.19 0.71 -25.08
C VAL A 382 -2.57 0.79 -25.74
N LEU A 383 -3.40 -0.26 -25.61
CA LEU A 383 -4.73 -0.28 -26.20
C LEU A 383 -5.63 0.83 -25.63
N SER A 384 -5.65 1.01 -24.31
CA SER A 384 -6.45 2.05 -23.67
C SER A 384 -6.02 3.45 -24.11
N VAL A 385 -4.71 3.72 -24.21
CA VAL A 385 -4.22 5.01 -24.71
C VAL A 385 -4.62 5.22 -26.18
N CYS A 386 -4.46 4.21 -27.03
CA CYS A 386 -4.90 4.30 -28.43
C CYS A 386 -6.41 4.56 -28.54
N GLN A 387 -7.24 3.88 -27.73
CA GLN A 387 -8.68 4.11 -27.71
C GLN A 387 -9.04 5.53 -27.27
N LEU A 388 -8.40 6.06 -26.23
CA LEU A 388 -8.61 7.44 -25.78
C LEU A 388 -8.22 8.46 -26.86
N LEU A 389 -7.13 8.21 -27.59
CA LEU A 389 -6.70 9.06 -28.71
C LEU A 389 -7.62 8.95 -29.94
N CYS A 390 -8.25 7.79 -30.14
CA CYS A 390 -9.22 7.59 -31.22
C CYS A 390 -10.62 8.12 -30.87
N PHE A 391 -10.92 8.35 -29.59
CA PHE A 391 -12.24 8.73 -29.10
C PHE A 391 -12.84 9.96 -29.82
N PRO A 392 -12.08 11.07 -30.03
CA PRO A 392 -12.59 12.23 -30.77
C PRO A 392 -13.09 11.95 -32.19
N PHE A 393 -12.55 10.92 -32.85
CA PHE A 393 -12.90 10.56 -34.24
C PHE A 393 -14.10 9.63 -34.33
N ALA A 394 -14.58 9.11 -33.19
CA ALA A 394 -15.76 8.26 -33.09
C ALA A 394 -17.02 9.06 -32.73
N LEU A 395 -16.92 10.37 -32.56
CA LEU A 395 -18.03 11.27 -32.29
C LEU A 395 -18.56 11.81 -33.62
N ASP A 396 -19.80 11.45 -33.98
CA ASP A 396 -20.50 11.93 -35.18
C ASP A 396 -20.98 13.39 -35.04
#